data_AF-A0A8V5GI13-F1
#
_entry.id   AF-A0A8V5GI13-F1
#
_cell.length_a   1.000
_cell.length_b   1.000
_cell.length_c   1.000
_cell.angle_alpha   90.00
_cell.angle_beta   90.00
_cell.angle_gamma   90.00
#
_symmetry.space_group_name_H-M   'P 1'
#
loop_
_entity.id
_entity.type
_entity.pdbx_description
1 polymer ?
#
loop_
_entity_poly.entity_id
_entity_poly.type
_entity_poly.pdbx_seq_one_letter_code
_entity_poly.pdbx_strand_id
1 'polypeptide(L)'
;MMFRDQVGIVAGWFKAWNECEQTVALLALLKRVTRTQARFLQLCLEHSLADCTDIHVREAEANSAAAIRQWPQEPSSAVALLLAHLPLLQPGNAAAKAEYMKRLQTVLAYAMESNRCVEESRQLLSYALIHPATTLDDRSALALWLGHLEERLATGARPPPPHPPEWPEHGAAAEMGSGWPETPPPPPPPPRENGHPPFQTGGNGMGGAGEWGRGGGGGQGRGGGRKGEVWGGTGGGWEGVGGG
;
A
#
# COMPACT_ATOMS: atom_id res chain seq x y z
N MET A 1 12.72 -13.40 -20.79
CA MET A 1 13.06 -12.21 -19.99
C MET A 1 14.13 -12.60 -18.99
N MET A 2 15.24 -11.87 -18.92
CA MET A 2 16.32 -12.19 -17.97
C MET A 2 15.92 -11.76 -16.56
N PHE A 3 16.47 -12.41 -15.53
CA PHE A 3 16.24 -12.02 -14.12
C PHE A 3 16.52 -10.53 -13.88
N ARG A 4 17.58 -10.00 -14.50
CA ARG A 4 17.91 -8.56 -14.47
C ARG A 4 16.76 -7.68 -14.95
N ASP A 5 16.06 -8.09 -16.01
CA ASP A 5 14.96 -7.31 -16.57
C ASP A 5 13.73 -7.36 -15.63
N GLN A 6 13.48 -8.50 -14.98
CA GLN A 6 12.43 -8.64 -13.96
C GLN A 6 12.72 -7.74 -12.75
N VAL A 7 13.96 -7.72 -12.26
CA VAL A 7 14.39 -6.82 -11.19
C VAL A 7 14.22 -5.36 -11.61
N GLY A 8 14.56 -5.03 -12.86
CA GLY A 8 14.37 -3.69 -13.42
C GLY A 8 12.90 -3.22 -13.40
N ILE A 9 11.96 -4.11 -13.73
CA ILE A 9 10.52 -3.79 -13.66
C ILE A 9 10.10 -3.51 -12.22
N VAL A 10 10.44 -4.40 -11.28
CA VAL A 10 10.06 -4.25 -9.87
C VAL A 10 10.66 -2.99 -9.27
N ALA A 11 11.93 -2.70 -9.56
CA ALA A 11 12.58 -1.46 -9.13
C ALA A 11 11.91 -0.21 -9.72
N GLY A 12 11.42 -0.30 -10.97
CA GLY A 12 10.63 0.75 -11.60
C GLY A 12 9.33 1.05 -10.86
N TRP A 13 8.55 0.03 -10.51
CA TRP A 13 7.34 0.20 -9.70
C TRP A 13 7.65 0.74 -8.31
N PHE A 14 8.68 0.19 -7.67
CA PHE A 14 9.09 0.60 -6.33
C PHE A 14 9.45 2.08 -6.26
N LYS A 15 10.15 2.60 -7.28
CA LYS A 15 10.51 4.02 -7.37
C LYS A 15 9.31 4.95 -7.55
N ALA A 16 8.20 4.45 -8.09
CA ALA A 16 6.98 5.24 -8.28
C ALA A 16 6.14 5.37 -7.00
N TRP A 17 6.37 4.50 -6.02
CA TRP A 17 5.67 4.51 -4.73
C TRP A 17 6.28 5.50 -3.75
N ASN A 18 5.46 6.02 -2.84
CA ASN A 18 5.94 6.84 -1.72
C ASN A 18 6.66 5.98 -0.65
N GLU A 19 7.36 6.62 0.30
CA GLU A 19 8.17 5.92 1.32
C GLU A 19 7.35 4.94 2.19
N CYS A 20 6.08 5.27 2.45
CA CYS A 20 5.18 4.41 3.21
C CYS A 20 4.83 3.14 2.41
N GLU A 21 4.41 3.29 1.17
CA GLU A 21 4.10 2.18 0.26
C GLU A 21 5.32 1.29 0.02
N GLN A 22 6.50 1.90 -0.17
CA GLN A 22 7.77 1.20 -0.29
C GLN A 22 8.06 0.33 0.93
N THR A 23 7.89 0.89 2.14
CA THR A 23 8.13 0.16 3.39
C THR A 23 7.14 -1.00 3.57
N VAL A 24 5.86 -0.76 3.30
CA VAL A 24 4.82 -1.80 3.38
C VAL A 24 5.12 -2.94 2.41
N ALA A 25 5.50 -2.61 1.17
CA ALA A 25 5.86 -3.60 0.16
C ALA A 25 7.09 -4.41 0.57
N LEU A 26 8.15 -3.75 1.04
CA LEU A 26 9.35 -4.44 1.56
C LEU A 26 9.01 -5.38 2.71
N LEU A 27 8.20 -4.94 3.67
CA LEU A 27 7.80 -5.78 4.80
C LEU A 27 6.98 -6.99 4.33
N ALA A 28 6.08 -6.82 3.36
CA ALA A 28 5.31 -7.91 2.77
C ALA A 28 6.22 -8.95 2.07
N LEU A 29 7.27 -8.50 1.40
CA LEU A 29 8.27 -9.37 0.77
C LEU A 29 9.16 -10.06 1.80
N LEU A 30 9.62 -9.34 2.83
CA LEU A 30 10.45 -9.87 3.92
C LEU A 30 9.75 -11.01 4.69
N LYS A 31 8.40 -10.98 4.79
CA LYS A 31 7.63 -12.09 5.37
C LYS A 31 7.77 -13.41 4.61
N ARG A 32 8.29 -13.40 3.37
CA ARG A 32 8.44 -14.58 2.50
C ARG A 32 9.87 -15.07 2.39
N VAL A 33 10.86 -14.35 2.94
CA VAL A 33 12.26 -14.76 2.86
C VAL A 33 12.60 -15.77 3.96
N THR A 34 13.61 -16.60 3.71
CA THR A 34 14.13 -17.56 4.70
C THR A 34 14.85 -16.83 5.84
N ARG A 35 15.04 -17.51 6.98
CA ARG A 35 15.79 -16.95 8.13
C ARG A 35 17.21 -16.51 7.76
N THR A 36 17.88 -17.29 6.90
CA THR A 36 19.23 -16.95 6.42
C THR A 36 19.21 -15.68 5.56
N GLN A 37 18.24 -15.55 4.66
CA GLN A 37 18.06 -14.34 3.85
C GLN A 37 17.73 -13.12 4.73
N ALA A 38 16.82 -13.27 5.70
CA ALA A 38 16.48 -12.21 6.64
C ALA A 38 17.72 -11.74 7.43
N ARG A 39 18.53 -12.68 7.96
CA ARG A 39 19.75 -12.34 8.69
C ARG A 39 20.79 -11.67 7.79
N PHE A 40 20.94 -12.14 6.55
CA PHE A 40 21.82 -11.51 5.57
C PHE A 40 21.39 -10.06 5.27
N LEU A 41 20.10 -9.84 4.98
CA LEU A 41 19.56 -8.51 4.72
C LEU A 41 19.72 -7.58 5.91
N GLN A 42 19.48 -8.09 7.13
CA GLN A 42 19.72 -7.34 8.36
C GLN A 42 21.18 -6.87 8.46
N LEU A 43 22.16 -7.76 8.24
CA LEU A 43 23.59 -7.40 8.28
C LEU A 43 23.94 -6.33 7.23
N CYS A 44 23.39 -6.44 6.03
CA CYS A 44 23.58 -5.43 4.98
C CYS A 44 23.01 -4.06 5.40
N LEU A 45 21.81 -4.04 5.98
CA LEU A 45 21.16 -2.81 6.45
C LEU A 45 21.92 -2.19 7.63
N GLU A 46 22.28 -2.99 8.64
CA GLU A 46 23.09 -2.55 9.78
C GLU A 46 24.41 -1.92 9.32
N HIS A 47 25.11 -2.57 8.38
CA HIS A 47 26.34 -2.02 7.82
C HIS A 47 26.12 -0.69 7.10
N SER A 48 25.03 -0.57 6.32
CA SER A 48 24.72 0.67 5.58
C SER A 48 24.35 1.85 6.47
N LEU A 49 23.83 1.59 7.68
CA LEU A 49 23.38 2.60 8.63
C LEU A 49 24.43 2.96 9.69
N ALA A 50 25.52 2.21 9.79
CA ALA A 50 26.49 2.31 10.88
C ALA A 50 27.07 3.73 11.08
N ASP A 51 27.31 4.47 9.99
CA ASP A 51 27.90 5.81 10.03
C ASP A 51 26.87 6.93 9.84
N CYS A 52 25.57 6.61 9.83
CA CYS A 52 24.51 7.60 9.68
C CYS A 52 24.21 8.26 11.04
N THR A 53 24.92 9.32 11.42
CA THR A 53 24.68 10.01 12.70
C THR A 53 23.24 10.54 12.83
N ASP A 54 22.67 11.03 11.74
CA ASP A 54 21.33 11.62 11.73
C ASP A 54 20.23 10.60 12.03
N ILE A 55 20.38 9.35 11.56
CA ILE A 55 19.37 8.31 11.86
C ILE A 55 19.44 7.90 13.33
N HIS A 56 20.64 7.86 13.92
CA HIS A 56 20.81 7.54 15.34
C HIS A 56 20.24 8.63 16.25
N VAL A 57 20.46 9.91 15.91
CA VAL A 57 19.86 11.04 16.65
C VAL A 57 18.34 10.97 16.57
N ARG A 58 17.80 10.76 15.36
CA ARG A 58 16.36 10.67 15.15
C ARG A 58 15.75 9.47 15.88
N GLU A 59 16.42 8.32 15.90
CA GLU A 59 15.97 7.15 16.66
C GLU A 59 15.96 7.43 18.18
N ALA A 60 16.98 8.12 18.70
CA ALA A 60 17.02 8.51 20.12
C ALA A 60 15.86 9.46 20.48
N GLU A 61 15.58 10.45 19.62
CA GLU A 61 14.43 11.36 19.78
C GLU A 61 13.10 10.61 19.68
N ALA A 62 12.97 9.71 18.70
CA ALA A 62 11.79 8.88 18.49
C ALA A 62 11.48 7.97 19.69
N ASN A 63 12.47 7.69 20.55
CA ASN A 63 12.33 6.84 21.73
C ASN A 63 12.33 7.61 23.05
N SER A 64 12.34 8.94 23.01
CA SER A 64 12.25 9.81 24.18
C SER A 64 10.85 10.38 24.35
N ALA A 65 10.11 9.88 25.35
CA ALA A 65 8.79 10.43 25.70
C ALA A 65 8.84 11.94 25.99
N ALA A 66 9.94 12.42 26.58
CA ALA A 66 10.15 13.84 26.85
C ALA A 66 10.31 14.67 25.56
N ALA A 67 11.03 14.15 24.56
CA ALA A 67 11.18 14.80 23.26
C ALA A 67 9.85 14.82 22.50
N ILE A 68 9.16 13.67 22.45
CA ILE A 68 7.87 13.54 21.79
C ILE A 68 6.87 14.54 22.38
N ARG A 69 6.82 14.73 23.70
CA ARG A 69 5.92 15.72 24.34
C ARG A 69 6.16 17.16 23.88
N GLN A 70 7.39 17.50 23.49
CA GLN A 70 7.77 18.86 23.10
C GLN A 70 7.47 19.18 21.64
N TRP A 71 7.15 18.18 20.81
CA TRP A 71 6.76 18.45 19.43
C TRP A 71 5.56 19.41 19.35
N PRO A 72 5.43 20.16 18.23
CA PRO A 72 4.29 21.02 17.96
C PRO A 72 2.96 20.31 18.27
N GLN A 73 2.03 21.05 18.87
CA GLN A 73 0.68 20.54 19.16
C GLN A 73 -0.25 20.68 17.95
N GLU A 74 0.10 21.55 17.00
CA GLU A 74 -0.62 21.73 15.74
C GLU A 74 -0.65 20.43 14.93
N PRO A 75 -1.84 19.84 14.65
CA PRO A 75 -1.95 18.52 14.02
C PRO A 75 -1.25 18.42 12.66
N SER A 76 -1.31 19.49 11.86
CA SER A 76 -0.70 19.56 10.52
C SER A 76 0.83 19.52 10.56
N SER A 77 1.45 20.03 11.63
CA SER A 77 2.90 19.95 11.83
C SER A 77 3.30 18.65 12.52
N ALA A 78 2.44 18.17 13.44
CA ALA A 78 2.66 16.92 14.16
C ALA A 78 2.65 15.70 13.24
N VAL A 79 1.81 15.66 12.18
CA VAL A 79 1.71 14.51 11.28
C VAL A 79 3.04 14.20 10.57
N ALA A 80 3.77 15.23 10.12
CA ALA A 80 5.06 15.04 9.46
C ALA A 80 6.11 14.47 10.43
N LEU A 81 6.13 14.95 11.68
CA LEU A 81 7.01 14.40 12.71
C LEU A 81 6.65 12.95 13.06
N LEU A 82 5.36 12.65 13.18
CA LEU A 82 4.89 11.29 13.44
C LEU A 82 5.30 10.33 12.32
N LEU A 83 5.13 10.72 11.05
CA LEU A 83 5.57 9.91 9.90
C LEU A 83 7.08 9.65 9.90
N ALA A 84 7.88 10.66 10.26
CA ALA A 84 9.34 10.56 10.28
C ALA A 84 9.91 9.75 11.45
N HIS A 85 9.20 9.67 12.58
CA HIS A 85 9.73 9.09 13.83
C HIS A 85 9.03 7.79 14.26
N LEU A 86 7.75 7.59 13.94
CA LEU A 86 7.02 6.37 14.33
C LEU A 86 7.69 5.08 13.84
N PRO A 87 8.25 5.00 12.61
CA PRO A 87 8.97 3.80 12.17
C PRO A 87 10.21 3.44 13.00
N LEU A 88 10.73 4.39 13.77
CA LEU A 88 11.93 4.24 14.61
C LEU A 88 11.60 3.95 16.08
N LEU A 89 10.32 3.88 16.44
CA LEU A 89 9.91 3.53 17.79
C LEU A 89 10.36 2.09 18.12
N GLN A 90 11.04 1.91 19.25
CA GLN A 90 11.51 0.60 19.67
C GLN A 90 10.38 -0.21 20.32
N PRO A 91 10.19 -1.49 19.95
CA PRO A 91 9.30 -2.40 20.66
C PRO A 91 9.65 -2.48 22.15
N GLY A 92 8.63 -2.46 22.99
CA GLY A 92 8.81 -2.50 24.46
C GLY A 92 8.98 -1.13 25.13
N ASN A 93 9.21 -0.05 24.37
CA ASN A 93 9.24 1.30 24.93
C ASN A 93 7.82 1.85 25.18
N ALA A 94 7.21 1.42 26.29
CA ALA A 94 5.83 1.76 26.63
C ALA A 94 5.64 3.28 26.86
N ALA A 95 6.64 3.97 27.40
CA ALA A 95 6.57 5.40 27.68
C ALA A 95 6.50 6.24 26.39
N ALA A 96 7.40 5.97 25.42
CA ALA A 96 7.35 6.66 24.13
C ALA A 96 6.08 6.28 23.36
N LYS A 97 5.70 5.00 23.35
CA LYS A 97 4.47 4.51 22.69
C LYS A 97 3.22 5.27 23.17
N ALA A 98 3.08 5.47 24.48
CA ALA A 98 1.93 6.19 25.04
C ALA A 98 1.80 7.62 24.48
N GLU A 99 2.92 8.33 24.31
CA GLU A 99 2.94 9.67 23.72
C GLU A 99 2.61 9.64 22.22
N TYR A 100 3.11 8.64 21.47
CA TYR A 100 2.71 8.44 20.06
C TYR A 100 1.21 8.21 19.93
N MET A 101 0.63 7.32 20.74
CA MET A 101 -0.80 7.01 20.65
C MET A 101 -1.66 8.23 20.93
N LYS A 102 -1.30 9.04 21.94
CA LYS A 102 -1.97 10.31 22.22
C LYS A 102 -1.91 11.27 21.03
N ARG A 103 -0.73 11.49 20.47
CA ARG A 103 -0.54 12.41 19.33
C ARG A 103 -1.23 11.93 18.07
N LEU A 104 -1.14 10.63 17.80
CA LEU A 104 -1.78 10.00 16.66
C LEU A 104 -3.30 10.19 16.74
N GLN A 105 -3.92 9.93 17.89
CA GLN A 105 -5.37 10.16 18.08
C GLN A 105 -5.77 11.62 17.82
N THR A 106 -4.98 12.59 18.28
CA THR A 106 -5.24 14.02 18.00
C THR A 106 -5.17 14.34 16.49
N VAL A 107 -4.16 13.82 15.80
CA VAL A 107 -4.00 14.04 14.34
C VAL A 107 -5.14 13.41 13.56
N LEU A 108 -5.55 12.18 13.91
CA LEU A 108 -6.64 11.49 13.22
C LEU A 108 -8.00 12.17 13.42
N ALA A 109 -8.28 12.61 14.65
CA ALA A 109 -9.49 13.39 14.93
C ALA A 109 -9.53 14.67 14.10
N TYR A 110 -8.42 15.42 14.07
CA TYR A 110 -8.29 16.62 13.24
C TYR A 110 -8.51 16.32 11.76
N ALA A 111 -7.91 15.25 11.22
CA ALA A 111 -8.06 14.88 9.82
C ALA A 111 -9.50 14.49 9.47
N MET A 112 -10.23 13.88 10.41
CA MET A 112 -11.65 13.58 10.24
C MET A 112 -12.53 14.83 10.24
N GLU A 113 -12.30 15.77 11.15
CA GLU A 113 -13.11 16.98 11.31
C GLU A 113 -12.83 18.03 10.23
N SER A 114 -11.55 18.26 9.93
CA SER A 114 -11.12 19.35 9.03
C SER A 114 -10.92 18.90 7.59
N ASN A 115 -10.95 17.59 7.32
CA ASN A 115 -10.66 16.99 6.01
C ASN A 115 -9.28 17.38 5.44
N ARG A 116 -8.31 17.65 6.31
CA ARG A 116 -6.92 17.97 5.96
C ARG A 116 -6.00 16.83 6.35
N CYS A 117 -4.86 16.72 5.66
CA CYS A 117 -3.83 15.71 5.94
C CYS A 117 -4.36 14.26 5.95
N VAL A 118 -5.37 13.96 5.12
CA VAL A 118 -6.05 12.65 5.08
C VAL A 118 -5.11 11.57 4.56
N GLU A 119 -4.31 11.92 3.55
CA GLU A 119 -3.33 11.02 2.92
C GLU A 119 -2.22 10.65 3.92
N GLU A 120 -1.65 11.65 4.57
CA GLU A 120 -0.61 11.50 5.60
C GLU A 120 -1.12 10.73 6.82
N SER A 121 -2.39 10.95 7.19
CA SER A 121 -3.06 10.18 8.24
C SER A 121 -3.22 8.70 7.86
N ARG A 122 -3.52 8.41 6.59
CA ARG A 122 -3.58 7.03 6.08
C ARG A 122 -2.20 6.37 6.10
N GLN A 123 -1.16 7.08 5.69
CA GLN A 123 0.22 6.61 5.77
C GLN A 123 0.63 6.33 7.23
N LEU A 124 0.28 7.22 8.15
CA LEU A 124 0.59 7.07 9.57
C LEU A 124 -0.07 5.83 10.16
N LEU A 125 -1.34 5.60 9.83
CA LEU A 125 -2.06 4.38 10.23
C LEU A 125 -1.44 3.12 9.61
N SER A 126 -1.02 3.19 8.34
CA SER A 126 -0.35 2.09 7.66
C SER A 126 0.93 1.68 8.39
N TYR A 127 1.75 2.66 8.80
CA TYR A 127 2.91 2.38 9.65
C TYR A 127 2.50 1.83 11.02
N ALA A 128 1.57 2.47 11.72
CA ALA A 128 1.18 2.07 13.08
C ALA A 128 0.66 0.63 13.13
N LEU A 129 -0.08 0.18 12.12
CA LEU A 129 -0.66 -1.17 12.05
C LEU A 129 0.38 -2.27 11.81
N ILE A 130 1.41 -2.00 11.02
CA ILE A 130 2.48 -2.96 10.74
C ILE A 130 3.61 -2.93 11.77
N HIS A 131 3.63 -1.91 12.63
CA HIS A 131 4.71 -1.67 13.55
C HIS A 131 4.73 -2.69 14.72
N PRO A 132 5.91 -3.25 15.07
CA PRO A 132 6.02 -4.27 16.12
C PRO A 132 5.74 -3.73 17.53
N ALA A 133 5.95 -2.45 17.80
CA ALA A 133 5.66 -1.85 19.11
C ALA A 133 4.15 -1.65 19.39
N THR A 134 3.30 -1.74 18.37
CA THR A 134 1.85 -1.54 18.51
C THR A 134 1.20 -2.80 19.09
N THR A 135 0.45 -2.66 20.19
CA THR A 135 -0.23 -3.81 20.83
C THR A 135 -1.48 -4.22 20.05
N LEU A 136 -2.05 -5.38 20.38
CA LEU A 136 -3.27 -5.87 19.73
C LEU A 136 -4.47 -4.92 19.96
N ASP A 137 -4.60 -4.39 21.18
CA ASP A 137 -5.66 -3.44 21.52
C ASP A 137 -5.51 -2.14 20.72
N ASP A 138 -4.29 -1.58 20.67
CA ASP A 138 -3.97 -0.40 19.87
C ASP A 138 -4.30 -0.65 18.38
N ARG A 139 -3.86 -1.80 17.83
CA ARG A 139 -4.13 -2.16 16.42
C ARG A 139 -5.62 -2.21 16.10
N SER A 140 -6.44 -2.73 17.01
CA SER A 140 -7.89 -2.83 16.80
C SER A 140 -8.53 -1.44 16.70
N ALA A 141 -8.14 -0.52 17.59
CA ALA A 141 -8.60 0.87 17.54
C ALA A 141 -8.12 1.59 16.27
N LEU A 142 -6.85 1.42 15.91
CA LEU A 142 -6.25 2.03 14.72
C LEU A 142 -6.89 1.54 13.41
N ALA A 143 -7.26 0.26 13.35
CA ALA A 143 -7.93 -0.30 12.17
C ALA A 143 -9.32 0.33 11.95
N LEU A 144 -10.05 0.65 13.02
CA LEU A 144 -11.33 1.38 12.92
C LEU A 144 -11.13 2.79 12.35
N TRP A 145 -10.10 3.51 12.80
CA TRP A 145 -9.75 4.81 12.24
C TRP A 145 -9.40 4.74 10.75
N LEU A 146 -8.67 3.71 10.34
CA LEU A 146 -8.32 3.50 8.94
C LEU A 146 -9.58 3.29 8.09
N GLY A 147 -10.50 2.43 8.54
CA GLY A 147 -11.77 2.20 7.85
C GLY A 147 -12.60 3.48 7.69
N HIS A 148 -12.71 4.30 8.74
CA HIS A 148 -13.41 5.58 8.65
C HIS A 148 -12.74 6.55 7.66
N LEU A 149 -11.41 6.63 7.64
CA LEU A 149 -10.70 7.48 6.68
C LEU A 149 -10.87 7.02 5.23
N GLU A 150 -10.85 5.71 4.99
CA GLU A 150 -11.07 5.13 3.66
C GLU A 150 -12.50 5.38 3.16
N GLU A 151 -13.50 5.27 4.02
CA GLU A 151 -14.90 5.60 3.68
C GLU A 151 -15.05 7.08 3.30
N ARG A 152 -14.36 7.98 4.01
CA ARG A 152 -14.37 9.42 3.68
C ARG A 152 -13.67 9.71 2.35
N LEU A 153 -12.56 9.04 2.06
CA LEU A 153 -11.86 9.15 0.77
C LEU A 153 -12.76 8.66 -0.39
N ALA A 154 -13.47 7.56 -0.20
CA ALA A 154 -14.38 7.01 -1.21
C ALA A 154 -15.61 7.90 -1.46
N THR A 155 -16.16 8.52 -0.41
CA THR A 155 -17.32 9.42 -0.52
C THR A 155 -16.95 10.79 -1.08
N GLY A 156 -15.77 11.33 -0.76
CA GLY A 156 -15.26 12.58 -1.32
C GLY A 156 -14.87 12.50 -2.81
N ALA A 157 -14.63 11.29 -3.33
CA ALA A 157 -14.29 11.04 -4.74
C ALA A 157 -15.51 10.82 -5.64
N ARG A 158 -16.74 10.74 -5.10
CA ARG A 158 -17.95 10.52 -5.90
C ARG A 158 -18.45 11.86 -6.47
N PRO A 159 -18.43 12.08 -7.80
CA PRO A 159 -19.12 13.25 -8.37
C PRO A 159 -20.61 13.19 -7.97
N PRO A 160 -21.26 14.34 -7.73
CA PRO A 160 -22.68 14.35 -7.44
C PRO A 160 -23.43 13.61 -8.56
N PRO A 161 -24.45 12.78 -8.24
CA PRO A 161 -25.28 12.18 -9.28
C PRO A 161 -25.82 13.31 -10.16
N PRO A 162 -25.81 13.16 -11.50
CA PRO A 162 -26.40 14.17 -12.37
C PRO A 162 -27.85 14.36 -11.93
N HIS A 163 -28.16 15.60 -11.56
CA HIS A 163 -29.53 16.02 -11.27
C HIS A 163 -30.39 15.64 -12.49
N PRO A 164 -31.53 14.94 -12.30
CA PRO A 164 -32.47 14.76 -13.39
C PRO A 164 -32.90 16.17 -13.87
N PRO A 165 -32.95 16.43 -15.19
CA PRO A 165 -33.35 17.74 -15.70
C PRO A 165 -34.74 18.08 -15.15
N GLU A 166 -34.82 19.17 -14.39
CA GLU A 166 -36.08 19.78 -13.96
C GLU A 166 -36.83 20.23 -15.21
N TRP A 167 -37.92 19.53 -15.53
CA TRP A 167 -38.88 19.97 -16.52
C TRP A 167 -39.72 21.09 -15.91
N PRO A 168 -39.87 22.26 -16.56
CA PRO A 168 -40.70 23.34 -16.02
C PRO A 168 -42.15 22.90 -15.88
N GLU A 169 -42.66 22.92 -14.65
CA GLU A 169 -44.07 22.79 -14.34
C GLU A 169 -44.84 24.01 -14.92
N HIS A 170 -45.56 23.79 -16.01
CA HIS A 170 -46.66 24.66 -16.42
C HIS A 170 -47.99 24.00 -16.02
N GLY A 171 -48.69 24.65 -15.11
CA GLY A 171 -49.95 24.18 -14.57
C GLY A 171 -51.17 24.39 -15.49
N ALA A 172 -52.16 23.56 -15.19
CA ALA A 172 -53.61 23.71 -15.35
C ALA A 172 -54.30 23.25 -16.66
N ALA A 173 -55.13 22.21 -16.43
CA ALA A 173 -56.50 22.02 -16.90
C ALA A 173 -56.80 21.05 -18.07
N ALA A 174 -57.29 19.88 -17.63
CA ALA A 174 -58.51 19.19 -18.08
C ALA A 174 -58.56 18.43 -19.43
N GLU A 175 -58.98 17.16 -19.25
CA GLU A 175 -59.82 16.33 -20.13
C GLU A 175 -59.19 15.64 -21.36
N MET A 176 -59.17 14.31 -21.23
CA MET A 176 -59.68 13.34 -22.21
C MET A 176 -58.80 12.97 -23.42
N GLY A 177 -58.57 11.66 -23.57
CA GLY A 177 -58.42 11.05 -24.90
C GLY A 177 -57.12 10.29 -25.14
N SER A 178 -57.22 8.97 -25.06
CA SER A 178 -56.27 7.97 -25.54
C SER A 178 -55.71 8.26 -26.94
N GLY A 179 -54.40 8.08 -27.14
CA GLY A 179 -53.82 7.96 -28.48
C GLY A 179 -52.31 8.24 -28.54
N TRP A 180 -51.49 7.21 -28.38
CA TRP A 180 -50.09 7.27 -28.82
C TRP A 180 -50.03 7.02 -30.34
N PRO A 181 -49.45 7.89 -31.17
CA PRO A 181 -49.02 7.51 -32.51
C PRO A 181 -47.65 6.81 -32.43
N GLU A 182 -47.61 5.53 -32.80
CA GLU A 182 -46.35 4.80 -33.02
C GLU A 182 -45.51 5.48 -34.11
N THR A 183 -44.27 5.84 -33.79
CA THR A 183 -43.26 6.23 -34.78
C THR A 183 -42.75 5.00 -35.54
N PRO A 184 -42.67 5.02 -36.89
CA PRO A 184 -42.14 3.89 -37.66
C PRO A 184 -40.63 3.69 -37.43
N PRO A 185 -40.12 2.46 -37.58
CA PRO A 185 -38.71 2.16 -37.36
C PRO A 185 -37.79 2.79 -38.42
N PRO A 186 -36.54 3.14 -38.07
CA PRO A 186 -35.58 3.71 -39.02
C PRO A 186 -35.09 2.66 -40.06
N PRO A 187 -34.66 3.09 -41.26
CA PRO A 187 -34.18 2.20 -42.31
C PRO A 187 -32.81 1.55 -41.98
N PRO A 188 -32.48 0.39 -42.58
CA PRO A 188 -31.24 -0.32 -42.31
C PRO A 188 -29.99 0.38 -42.87
N PRO A 189 -28.81 0.17 -42.27
CA PRO A 189 -27.54 0.75 -42.73
C PRO A 189 -27.05 0.12 -44.06
N PRO A 190 -26.25 0.84 -44.86
CA PRO A 190 -25.71 0.34 -46.11
C PRO A 190 -24.69 -0.80 -45.90
N PRO A 191 -24.53 -1.71 -46.89
CA PRO A 191 -23.69 -2.90 -46.74
C PRO A 191 -22.20 -2.53 -46.63
N ARG A 192 -21.53 -3.11 -45.63
CA ARG A 192 -20.07 -3.08 -45.49
C ARG A 192 -19.44 -3.89 -46.62
N GLU A 193 -18.65 -3.22 -47.45
CA GLU A 193 -17.82 -3.86 -48.46
C GLU A 193 -16.62 -4.53 -47.78
N ASN A 194 -16.53 -5.85 -47.91
CA ASN A 194 -15.44 -6.67 -47.40
C ASN A 194 -14.16 -6.42 -48.22
N GLY A 195 -13.18 -5.74 -47.63
CA GLY A 195 -11.84 -5.58 -48.19
C GLY A 195 -10.78 -6.30 -47.35
N HIS A 196 -10.54 -7.58 -47.62
CA HIS A 196 -9.27 -8.23 -47.24
C HIS A 196 -8.20 -7.88 -48.28
N PRO A 197 -6.95 -7.56 -47.89
CA PRO A 197 -5.81 -7.82 -48.75
C PRO A 197 -5.21 -9.20 -48.46
N PRO A 198 -4.61 -9.86 -49.47
CA PRO A 198 -4.27 -11.27 -49.43
C PRO A 198 -2.92 -11.56 -48.76
N PHE A 199 -2.82 -12.81 -48.31
CA PHE A 199 -1.62 -13.52 -47.91
C PHE A 199 -0.57 -13.48 -49.04
N GLN A 200 0.66 -13.05 -48.74
CA GLN A 200 1.82 -13.32 -49.58
C GLN A 200 2.83 -14.18 -48.82
N THR A 201 3.11 -15.34 -49.42
CA THR A 201 4.14 -16.31 -49.08
C THR A 201 5.46 -15.93 -49.76
N GLY A 202 6.58 -16.15 -49.06
CA GLY A 202 7.95 -16.14 -49.58
C GLY A 202 8.89 -15.47 -48.58
N GLY A 203 9.94 -16.07 -48.01
CA GLY A 203 10.77 -17.17 -48.48
C GLY A 203 12.22 -16.67 -48.60
N ASN A 204 13.10 -17.21 -47.75
CA ASN A 204 14.58 -17.23 -47.78
C ASN A 204 15.46 -16.08 -47.22
N GLY A 205 16.49 -16.53 -46.46
CA GLY A 205 17.82 -15.89 -46.33
C GLY A 205 18.18 -15.41 -44.91
N MET A 206 18.71 -16.20 -43.95
CA MET A 206 20.06 -16.80 -43.84
C MET A 206 21.15 -15.81 -43.37
N GLY A 207 21.76 -16.05 -42.19
CA GLY A 207 23.16 -15.65 -41.90
C GLY A 207 23.50 -15.09 -40.51
N GLY A 208 24.34 -15.83 -39.75
CA GLY A 208 25.32 -15.32 -38.74
C GLY A 208 24.86 -15.31 -37.28
N ALA A 209 25.16 -16.30 -36.41
CA ALA A 209 26.45 -16.75 -35.88
C ALA A 209 27.25 -15.64 -35.14
N GLY A 210 27.43 -15.82 -33.82
CA GLY A 210 28.14 -14.89 -32.94
C GLY A 210 28.26 -15.44 -31.51
N GLU A 211 29.00 -16.54 -31.42
CA GLU A 211 29.41 -17.29 -30.24
C GLU A 211 30.41 -16.51 -29.36
N TRP A 212 30.22 -16.52 -28.03
CA TRP A 212 31.31 -16.35 -27.06
C TRP A 212 31.13 -17.34 -25.91
N GLY A 213 32.03 -18.32 -25.84
CA GLY A 213 32.21 -19.27 -24.74
C GLY A 213 32.60 -18.59 -23.42
N ARG A 214 32.26 -19.14 -22.25
CA ARG A 214 32.70 -20.39 -21.59
C ARG A 214 33.89 -20.14 -20.65
N GLY A 215 33.68 -20.47 -19.37
CA GLY A 215 34.68 -20.67 -18.32
C GLY A 215 34.07 -20.34 -16.95
N GLY A 216 34.05 -21.19 -15.91
CA GLY A 216 34.68 -22.48 -15.66
C GLY A 216 35.19 -22.52 -14.21
N GLY A 217 34.78 -23.52 -13.41
CA GLY A 217 35.35 -23.91 -12.10
C GLY A 217 34.74 -23.17 -10.89
N GLY A 218 34.37 -23.80 -9.77
CA GLY A 218 34.73 -25.10 -9.20
C GLY A 218 35.26 -24.86 -7.77
N GLY A 219 34.61 -25.43 -6.73
CA GLY A 219 35.12 -25.32 -5.36
C GLY A 219 34.16 -25.88 -4.29
N GLN A 220 34.43 -27.11 -3.86
CA GLN A 220 33.78 -27.83 -2.77
C GLN A 220 34.26 -27.36 -1.39
N GLY A 221 33.44 -27.51 -0.35
CA GLY A 221 33.87 -27.38 1.05
C GLY A 221 32.79 -27.72 2.08
N ARG A 222 32.97 -28.89 2.74
CA ARG A 222 32.30 -29.50 3.93
C ARG A 222 31.98 -28.48 5.06
N GLY A 223 31.09 -28.68 6.04
CA GLY A 223 30.34 -29.82 6.58
C GLY A 223 30.09 -29.60 8.10
N GLY A 224 28.99 -30.15 8.64
CA GLY A 224 28.66 -30.23 10.09
C GLY A 224 27.78 -29.08 10.62
N GLY A 225 26.73 -29.23 11.43
CA GLY A 225 26.21 -30.37 12.19
C GLY A 225 25.53 -29.86 13.49
N ARG A 226 24.22 -29.62 13.44
CA ARG A 226 23.15 -29.63 14.50
C ARG A 226 23.42 -29.11 15.93
N LYS A 227 22.58 -28.14 16.36
CA LYS A 227 21.48 -28.20 17.37
C LYS A 227 20.90 -26.77 17.43
N GLY A 228 19.61 -26.46 17.37
CA GLY A 228 18.41 -27.22 17.73
C GLY A 228 17.73 -26.50 18.88
N GLU A 229 17.24 -25.26 18.68
CA GLU A 229 16.39 -24.57 19.65
C GLU A 229 15.11 -24.07 18.97
N VAL A 230 14.01 -24.57 19.51
CA VAL A 230 12.63 -24.42 19.08
C VAL A 230 12.06 -23.16 19.72
N TRP A 231 11.60 -22.21 18.92
CA TRP A 231 10.61 -21.24 19.37
C TRP A 231 9.27 -21.63 18.77
N GLY A 232 8.42 -22.19 19.63
CA GLY A 232 7.10 -22.70 19.32
C GLY A 232 6.20 -21.59 18.78
N GLY A 233 5.55 -21.88 17.66
CA GLY A 233 4.32 -21.21 17.29
C GLY A 233 3.15 -21.88 17.98
N THR A 234 2.19 -21.07 18.39
CA THR A 234 0.79 -21.48 18.44
C THR A 234 -0.02 -20.39 17.76
N GLY A 235 -0.35 -20.67 16.50
CA GLY A 235 -1.59 -20.20 15.91
C GLY A 235 -2.74 -21.09 16.38
N GLY A 236 -3.89 -20.49 16.54
CA GLY A 236 -5.20 -21.10 16.75
C GLY A 236 -6.18 -19.95 16.84
N GLY A 237 -7.30 -19.91 16.13
CA GLY A 237 -8.02 -20.92 15.37
C GLY A 237 -9.45 -20.40 15.34
N TRP A 238 -9.99 -20.16 14.15
CA TRP A 238 -11.36 -19.73 13.96
C TRP A 238 -12.28 -20.95 14.04
N GLU A 239 -13.04 -21.05 15.13
CA GLU A 239 -14.30 -21.80 15.30
C GLU A 239 -15.07 -21.00 16.38
N GLY A 240 -16.34 -20.61 16.28
CA GLY A 240 -17.49 -21.29 15.72
C GLY A 240 -18.50 -21.55 16.86
N VAL A 241 -19.52 -20.67 16.98
CA VAL A 241 -20.90 -20.94 17.43
C VAL A 241 -21.15 -21.58 18.83
N GLY A 242 -21.98 -20.90 19.64
CA GLY A 242 -23.11 -21.56 20.32
C GLY A 242 -23.18 -21.50 21.86
N GLY A 243 -24.17 -20.74 22.36
CA GLY A 243 -25.15 -21.17 23.37
C GLY A 243 -24.70 -21.42 24.81
N GLY A 244 -25.29 -20.65 25.75
CA GLY A 244 -25.27 -20.92 27.18
C GLY A 244 -25.48 -19.66 28.00
#